data_AF-A0A3L6E7C5-F1
#
_entry.id   AF-A0A3L6E7C5-F1
#
_cell.length_a   1.000
_cell.length_b   1.000
_cell.length_c   1.000
_cell.angle_alpha   90.00
_cell.angle_beta   90.00
_cell.angle_gamma   90.00
#
_symmetry.space_group_name_H-M   'P 1'
#
loop_
_entity.id
_entity.type
_entity.pdbx_description
1 polymer ?
#
loop_
_entity_poly.entity_id
_entity_poly.type
_entity_poly.pdbx_seq_one_letter_code
_entity_poly.pdbx_strand_id
1 'polypeptide(L)'
;MTTTSRDEIVFLDVETTAPTSAGRWWLLEFGAILVCPRKLVEVGSYDTLIRPGDLSAVSRRFTDGVEAIASAPPFKDVADKIFGILDGRVWAGHNIQRFDCPRIREAFADIGRPAPEPAGVIDSLNVLAAEFGRRAGDLKMATLATYFGIGKQKHRSLDDARMNLEVLKHCATVLLLESSLPHVLCGRHQSRQADGAVVTTRRMAAQQTPPPKHEVHQHRPGVLTKLPPFTPVHDRAATATAAPAHAATPTPTTPCGKRNSLGKVVARAVTATTAPLSSSNSTSTNRRPVTATTPFHMILRHSRAILR
;
A
#
# COMPACT_ATOMS: atom_id res chain seq x y z
N MET A 1 -19.31 12.62 22.06
CA MET A 1 -18.20 12.71 21.09
C MET A 1 -18.56 11.81 19.92
N THR A 2 -18.87 12.37 18.76
CA THR A 2 -19.18 11.60 17.56
C THR A 2 -17.90 10.92 17.09
N THR A 3 -17.80 9.61 17.28
CA THR A 3 -16.75 8.78 16.69
C THR A 3 -17.00 8.75 15.19
N THR A 4 -16.32 9.62 14.44
CA THR A 4 -16.23 9.49 12.98
C THR A 4 -15.65 8.11 12.70
N SER A 5 -16.45 7.24 12.05
CA SER A 5 -16.01 5.91 11.64
C SER A 5 -14.77 6.06 10.76
N ARG A 6 -13.64 5.49 11.19
CA ARG A 6 -12.37 5.52 10.45
C ARG A 6 -12.38 4.42 9.39
N ASP A 7 -13.29 4.56 8.43
CA ASP A 7 -13.56 3.54 7.41
C ASP A 7 -12.53 3.57 6.27
N GLU A 8 -11.59 4.50 6.27
CA GLU A 8 -10.57 4.57 5.23
C GLU A 8 -9.55 3.43 5.33
N ILE A 9 -9.09 2.96 4.17
CA ILE A 9 -7.91 2.10 4.09
C ILE A 9 -6.68 3.01 4.01
N VAL A 10 -5.68 2.76 4.84
CA VAL A 10 -4.39 3.47 4.77
C VAL A 10 -3.48 2.69 3.85
N PHE A 11 -3.12 3.27 2.70
CA PHE A 11 -1.97 2.78 1.94
C PHE A 11 -0.72 3.48 2.47
N LEU A 12 0.28 2.72 2.87
CA LEU A 12 1.51 3.28 3.43
C LEU A 12 2.76 2.60 2.88
N ASP A 13 3.84 3.34 2.96
CA ASP A 13 5.21 2.94 2.65
C ASP A 13 6.17 3.71 3.57
N VAL A 14 7.34 3.15 3.86
CA VAL A 14 8.39 3.81 4.63
C VAL A 14 9.76 3.67 3.98
N GLU A 15 10.53 4.77 3.96
CA GLU A 15 11.95 4.70 3.65
C GLU A 15 12.77 4.56 4.93
N THR A 16 13.84 3.78 4.85
CA THR A 16 14.67 3.44 6.01
C THR A 16 16.16 3.53 5.68
N THR A 17 17.00 3.57 6.71
CA THR A 17 18.42 3.27 6.54
C THR A 17 18.60 1.81 6.14
N ALA A 18 19.79 1.45 5.63
CA ALA A 18 20.22 0.05 5.67
C ALA A 18 20.27 -0.44 7.13
N PRO A 19 20.16 -1.75 7.39
CA PRO A 19 20.31 -2.26 8.74
C PRO A 19 21.73 -1.98 9.22
N THR A 20 21.86 -1.52 10.46
CA THR A 20 23.17 -1.37 11.11
C THR A 20 23.81 -2.75 11.31
N SER A 21 25.08 -2.79 11.72
CA SER A 21 25.76 -4.04 12.10
C SER A 21 25.03 -4.82 13.21
N ALA A 22 24.28 -4.10 14.07
CA ALA A 22 23.42 -4.68 15.09
C ALA A 22 22.02 -5.09 14.57
N GLY A 23 21.77 -4.98 13.26
CA GLY A 23 20.50 -5.32 12.62
C GLY A 23 19.39 -4.27 12.77
N ARG A 24 19.70 -3.08 13.31
CA ARG A 24 18.72 -2.01 13.58
C ARG A 24 18.43 -1.20 12.32
N TRP A 25 17.16 -0.82 12.14
CA TRP A 25 16.72 0.08 11.08
C TRP A 25 16.33 1.44 11.68
N TRP A 26 16.54 2.52 10.95
CA TRP A 26 15.96 3.81 11.27
C TRP A 26 14.94 4.20 10.20
N LEU A 27 13.75 4.62 10.62
CA LEU A 27 12.79 5.28 9.74
C LEU A 27 13.33 6.66 9.32
N LEU A 28 13.33 6.91 8.02
CA LEU A 28 13.78 8.17 7.41
C LEU A 28 12.63 8.93 6.76
N GLU A 29 11.62 8.22 6.29
CA GLU A 29 10.42 8.81 5.68
C GLU A 29 9.22 7.94 6.02
N PHE A 30 8.08 8.59 6.24
CA PHE A 30 6.78 7.95 6.33
C PHE A 30 5.87 8.59 5.29
N GLY A 31 5.21 7.78 4.48
CA GLY A 31 4.22 8.23 3.51
C GLY A 31 2.95 7.39 3.61
N ALA A 32 1.81 8.07 3.61
CA ALA A 32 0.51 7.42 3.65
C ALA A 32 -0.55 8.19 2.88
N ILE A 33 -1.46 7.45 2.25
CA ILE A 33 -2.71 7.96 1.69
C ILE A 33 -3.90 7.27 2.36
N LEU A 34 -4.94 8.05 2.62
CA LEU A 34 -6.24 7.56 3.08
C LEU A 34 -7.12 7.33 1.86
N VAL A 35 -7.62 6.11 1.71
CA VAL A 35 -8.39 5.70 0.54
C VAL A 35 -9.81 5.36 0.95
N CYS A 36 -10.79 5.96 0.27
CA CYS A 36 -12.18 5.57 0.43
C CYS A 36 -12.38 4.15 -0.12
N PRO A 37 -12.76 3.15 0.70
CA PRO A 37 -12.84 1.76 0.25
C PRO A 37 -13.90 1.52 -0.82
N ARG A 38 -14.92 2.40 -0.91
CA ARG A 38 -16.03 2.28 -1.88
C ARG A 38 -15.71 2.91 -3.23
N LYS A 39 -14.87 3.94 -3.25
CA LYS A 39 -14.57 4.75 -4.44
C LYS A 39 -13.16 4.55 -4.95
N LEU A 40 -12.26 3.98 -4.14
CA LEU A 40 -10.84 3.81 -4.43
C LEU A 40 -10.14 5.12 -4.80
N VAL A 41 -10.60 6.22 -4.22
CA VAL A 41 -10.01 7.55 -4.37
C VAL A 41 -9.29 7.94 -3.09
N GLU A 42 -8.16 8.61 -3.26
CA GLU A 42 -7.45 9.28 -2.18
C GLU A 42 -8.34 10.40 -1.60
N VAL A 43 -8.60 10.34 -0.30
CA VAL A 43 -9.38 11.35 0.45
C VAL A 43 -8.51 12.16 1.42
N GLY A 44 -7.23 11.81 1.53
CA GLY A 44 -6.24 12.54 2.30
C GLY A 44 -4.88 11.88 2.17
N SER A 45 -3.83 12.61 2.51
CA SER A 45 -2.46 12.11 2.53
C SER A 45 -1.69 12.72 3.69
N TYR A 46 -0.61 12.04 4.05
CA TYR A 46 0.38 12.55 4.98
C TYR A 46 1.75 11.98 4.62
N ASP A 47 2.75 12.85 4.58
CA ASP A 47 4.14 12.49 4.43
C ASP A 47 5.00 13.32 5.38
N THR A 48 6.10 12.72 5.83
CA THR A 48 7.10 13.42 6.63
C THR A 48 8.45 12.73 6.51
N LEU A 49 9.50 13.54 6.43
CA LEU A 49 10.84 13.08 6.76
C LEU A 49 10.95 12.89 8.27
N ILE A 50 11.81 11.96 8.68
CA ILE A 50 12.05 11.58 10.07
C ILE A 50 13.56 11.56 10.28
N ARG A 51 14.02 12.35 11.25
CA ARG A 51 15.42 12.37 11.62
C ARG A 51 15.76 11.12 12.45
N PRO A 52 16.73 10.29 12.01
CA PRO A 52 17.15 9.12 12.77
C PRO A 52 17.92 9.54 14.02
N GLY A 53 18.03 8.64 15.00
CA GLY A 53 18.87 8.88 16.18
C GLY A 53 20.37 8.87 15.86
N ASP A 54 20.76 8.25 14.74
CA ASP A 54 22.12 8.24 14.22
C ASP A 54 22.15 8.68 12.75
N LEU A 55 22.63 9.90 12.49
CA LEU A 55 22.75 10.45 11.14
C LEU A 55 23.82 9.74 10.29
N SER A 56 24.79 9.06 10.92
CA SER A 56 25.83 8.33 10.18
C SER A 56 25.28 7.10 9.45
N ALA A 57 24.12 6.60 9.87
CA ALA A 57 23.42 5.50 9.22
C ALA A 57 22.70 5.90 7.92
N VAL A 58 22.56 7.21 7.65
CA VAL A 58 21.89 7.72 6.45
C VAL A 58 22.79 7.52 5.23
N SER A 59 22.31 6.73 4.28
CA SER A 59 23.01 6.53 3.02
C SER A 59 23.02 7.81 2.18
N ARG A 60 24.16 8.10 1.55
CA ARG A 60 24.26 9.17 0.52
C ARG A 60 23.33 8.96 -0.68
N ARG A 61 22.74 7.77 -0.83
CA ARG A 61 21.76 7.45 -1.88
C ARG A 61 20.33 7.84 -1.52
N PHE A 62 20.07 8.31 -0.30
CA PHE A 62 18.75 8.80 0.07
C PHE A 62 18.40 10.05 -0.74
N THR A 63 17.20 10.06 -1.33
CA THR A 63 16.81 10.99 -2.41
C THR A 63 16.92 12.47 -2.02
N ASP A 64 16.58 12.84 -0.78
CA ASP A 64 16.63 14.25 -0.32
C ASP A 64 17.97 14.67 0.29
N GLY A 65 18.93 13.75 0.38
CA GLY A 65 20.22 14.00 1.00
C GLY A 65 20.20 14.06 2.53
N VAL A 66 21.39 14.09 3.11
CA VAL A 66 21.60 14.01 4.58
C VAL A 66 21.15 15.29 5.29
N GLU A 67 21.31 16.46 4.64
CA GLU A 67 20.96 17.77 5.22
C GLU A 67 19.45 17.92 5.46
N ALA A 68 18.63 17.48 4.50
CA ALA A 68 17.17 17.49 4.65
C ALA A 68 16.74 16.59 5.82
N ILE A 69 17.31 15.38 5.94
CA ILE A 69 17.05 14.49 7.08
C ILE A 69 17.53 15.10 8.41
N ALA A 70 18.68 15.78 8.42
CA ALA A 70 19.22 16.37 9.65
C ALA A 70 18.35 17.49 10.23
N SER A 71 17.60 18.19 9.36
CA SER A 71 16.64 19.24 9.73
C SER A 71 15.22 18.72 9.98
N ALA A 72 14.95 17.44 9.68
CA ALA A 72 13.64 16.81 9.89
C ALA A 72 13.32 16.63 11.39
N PRO A 73 12.03 16.52 11.76
CA PRO A 73 11.65 16.21 13.12
C PRO A 73 12.10 14.79 13.52
N PRO A 74 12.50 14.55 14.79
CA PRO A 74 12.66 13.19 15.30
C PRO A 74 11.32 12.47 15.37
N PHE A 75 11.35 11.13 15.34
CA PHE A 75 10.13 10.30 15.31
C PHE A 75 9.11 10.65 16.42
N LYS A 76 9.58 10.93 17.64
CA LYS A 76 8.73 11.30 18.78
C LYS A 76 7.80 12.49 18.50
N ASP A 77 8.21 13.42 17.65
CA ASP A 77 7.47 14.66 17.36
C ASP A 77 6.37 14.44 16.31
N VAL A 78 6.49 13.37 15.50
CA VAL A 78 5.49 12.98 14.49
C VAL A 78 4.65 11.76 14.90
N ALA A 79 5.04 11.07 15.97
CA ALA A 79 4.43 9.82 16.43
C ALA A 79 2.92 9.93 16.68
N ASP A 80 2.44 11.04 17.26
CA ASP A 80 0.99 11.24 17.51
C ASP A 80 0.19 11.32 16.21
N LYS A 81 0.74 11.99 15.20
CA LYS A 81 0.11 12.14 13.90
C LYS A 81 0.06 10.81 13.17
N ILE A 82 1.19 10.08 13.15
CA ILE A 82 1.29 8.74 12.56
C ILE A 82 0.33 7.78 13.27
N PHE A 83 0.28 7.79 14.60
CA PHE A 83 -0.66 6.97 15.37
C PHE A 83 -2.11 7.27 14.99
N GLY A 84 -2.51 8.54 14.93
CA GLY A 84 -3.86 8.94 14.55
C GLY A 84 -4.27 8.57 13.13
N ILE A 85 -3.30 8.42 12.21
CA ILE A 85 -3.51 7.94 10.84
C ILE A 85 -3.68 6.42 10.83
N LEU A 86 -2.84 5.69 11.54
CA LEU A 86 -2.75 4.24 11.44
C LEU A 86 -3.74 3.49 12.34
N ASP A 87 -3.91 3.94 13.57
CA ASP A 87 -4.58 3.14 14.61
C ASP A 87 -6.07 2.90 14.30
N GLY A 88 -6.44 1.61 14.32
CA GLY A 88 -7.79 1.13 14.06
C GLY A 88 -8.21 1.12 12.58
N ARG A 89 -7.33 1.49 11.64
CA ARG A 89 -7.61 1.40 10.20
C ARG A 89 -7.06 0.12 9.60
N VAL A 90 -7.56 -0.25 8.41
CA VAL A 90 -6.93 -1.28 7.59
C VAL A 90 -5.65 -0.71 6.98
N TRP A 91 -4.54 -1.43 7.07
CA TRP A 91 -3.28 -1.04 6.45
C TRP A 91 -3.09 -1.80 5.15
N ALA A 92 -2.66 -1.11 4.12
CA ALA A 92 -2.30 -1.66 2.83
C ALA A 92 -0.91 -1.17 2.45
N GLY A 93 -0.11 -2.04 1.85
CA GLY A 93 1.26 -1.72 1.48
C GLY A 93 1.87 -2.89 0.71
N HIS A 94 3.04 -2.71 0.12
CA HIS A 94 3.67 -3.74 -0.70
C HIS A 94 4.83 -4.37 0.06
N ASN A 95 4.74 -5.67 0.36
CA ASN A 95 5.64 -6.34 1.32
C ASN A 95 5.55 -5.75 2.75
N ILE A 96 4.45 -5.08 3.05
CA ILE A 96 4.22 -4.31 4.28
C ILE A 96 4.30 -5.15 5.54
N GLN A 97 3.92 -6.44 5.48
CA GLN A 97 3.94 -7.30 6.66
C GLN A 97 5.37 -7.62 7.10
N ARG A 98 6.29 -7.77 6.15
CA ARG A 98 7.69 -8.12 6.41
C ARG A 98 8.58 -6.91 6.57
N PHE A 99 8.21 -5.79 5.96
CA PHE A 99 9.01 -4.60 5.93
C PHE A 99 8.45 -3.50 6.84
N ASP A 100 7.49 -2.73 6.36
CA ASP A 100 7.05 -1.47 6.97
C ASP A 100 6.44 -1.65 8.36
N CYS A 101 5.57 -2.65 8.54
CA CYS A 101 4.88 -2.91 9.80
C CYS A 101 5.88 -3.09 10.97
N PRO A 102 6.90 -3.98 10.88
CA PRO A 102 7.97 -4.05 11.87
C PRO A 102 8.67 -2.72 12.15
N ARG A 103 9.03 -1.92 11.12
CA ARG A 103 9.79 -0.68 11.32
C ARG A 103 8.98 0.39 12.05
N ILE A 104 7.68 0.47 11.76
CA ILE A 104 6.78 1.34 12.51
C ILE A 104 6.74 0.90 13.98
N ARG A 105 6.58 -0.40 14.26
CA ARG A 105 6.57 -0.91 15.64
C ARG A 105 7.88 -0.63 16.38
N GLU A 106 9.02 -0.86 15.72
CA GLU A 106 10.36 -0.57 16.26
C GLU A 106 10.49 0.92 16.62
N ALA A 107 10.06 1.83 15.74
CA ALA A 107 10.14 3.27 15.99
C ALA A 107 9.26 3.73 17.17
N PHE A 108 8.06 3.15 17.35
CA PHE A 108 7.23 3.40 18.54
C PHE A 108 7.87 2.82 19.81
N ALA A 109 8.45 1.63 19.74
CA ALA A 109 9.16 1.02 20.85
C ALA A 109 10.37 1.85 21.29
N ASP A 110 11.12 2.41 20.34
CA ASP A 110 12.30 3.26 20.59
C ASP A 110 11.98 4.52 21.40
N ILE A 111 10.75 5.03 21.30
CA ILE A 111 10.27 6.18 22.08
C ILE A 111 9.45 5.77 23.32
N GLY A 112 9.46 4.47 23.67
CA GLY A 112 8.77 3.93 24.84
C GLY A 112 7.24 3.97 24.75
N ARG A 113 6.68 3.91 23.53
CA ARG A 113 5.23 4.01 23.29
C ARG A 113 4.67 2.75 22.63
N PRO A 114 3.40 2.41 22.88
CA PRO A 114 2.73 1.35 22.12
C PRO A 114 2.57 1.78 20.66
N ALA A 115 2.78 0.82 19.75
CA ALA A 115 2.55 1.02 18.33
C ALA A 115 1.03 1.03 18.00
N PRO A 116 0.61 1.69 16.91
CA PRO A 116 -0.77 1.61 16.43
C PRO A 116 -1.09 0.19 15.96
N GLU A 117 -2.34 -0.24 16.14
CA GLU A 117 -2.78 -1.58 15.72
C GLU A 117 -3.72 -1.50 14.51
N PRO A 118 -3.47 -2.30 13.45
CA PRO A 118 -4.35 -2.33 12.29
C PRO A 118 -5.64 -3.13 12.59
N ALA A 119 -6.76 -2.68 12.02
CA ALA A 119 -7.98 -3.50 11.95
C ALA A 119 -7.80 -4.71 11.00
N GLY A 120 -6.86 -4.62 10.07
CA GLY A 120 -6.47 -5.68 9.13
C GLY A 120 -5.31 -5.23 8.27
N VAL A 121 -4.59 -6.17 7.65
CA VAL A 121 -3.43 -5.87 6.79
C VAL A 121 -3.60 -6.50 5.42
N ILE A 122 -3.45 -5.68 4.37
CA ILE A 122 -3.44 -6.07 2.97
C ILE A 122 -2.01 -5.91 2.46
N ASP A 123 -1.27 -7.02 2.39
CA ASP A 123 0.05 -7.04 1.76
C ASP A 123 -0.11 -7.30 0.26
N SER A 124 0.05 -6.25 -0.56
CA SER A 124 -0.18 -6.35 -2.00
C SER A 124 0.78 -7.31 -2.67
N LEU A 125 2.00 -7.51 -2.15
CA LEU A 125 2.91 -8.50 -2.72
C LEU A 125 2.35 -9.92 -2.53
N ASN A 126 1.84 -10.24 -1.34
CA ASN A 126 1.26 -11.55 -1.05
C ASN A 126 -0.02 -11.79 -1.86
N VAL A 127 -0.89 -10.78 -1.94
CA VAL A 127 -2.13 -10.85 -2.72
C VAL A 127 -1.81 -11.07 -4.21
N LEU A 128 -0.89 -10.29 -4.77
CA LEU A 128 -0.53 -10.40 -6.18
C LEU A 128 0.23 -11.68 -6.49
N ALA A 129 1.08 -12.17 -5.59
CA ALA A 129 1.77 -13.46 -5.76
C ALA A 129 0.77 -14.63 -5.85
N ALA A 130 -0.29 -14.60 -5.04
CA ALA A 130 -1.32 -15.64 -5.05
C ALA A 130 -2.25 -15.56 -6.27
N GLU A 131 -2.67 -14.35 -6.65
CA GLU A 131 -3.78 -14.18 -7.61
C GLU A 131 -3.29 -13.75 -9.01
N PHE A 132 -2.29 -12.85 -9.08
CA PHE A 132 -1.78 -12.31 -10.33
C PHE A 132 -0.61 -13.13 -10.91
N GLY A 133 0.16 -13.79 -10.05
CA GLY A 133 1.29 -14.62 -10.45
C GLY A 133 2.38 -13.86 -11.24
N ARG A 134 3.23 -14.58 -11.96
CA ARG A 134 4.42 -13.99 -12.64
C ARG A 134 4.14 -13.31 -13.98
N ARG A 135 2.90 -12.85 -14.23
CA ARG A 135 2.49 -12.19 -15.49
C ARG A 135 3.29 -10.93 -15.77
N ALA A 136 3.64 -10.21 -14.72
CA ALA A 136 4.44 -8.99 -14.74
C ALA A 136 5.81 -9.21 -14.09
N GLY A 137 6.45 -10.36 -14.34
CA GLY A 137 7.81 -10.62 -13.90
C GLY A 137 7.95 -11.01 -12.42
N ASP A 138 8.77 -10.26 -11.68
CA ASP A 138 9.17 -10.58 -10.31
C ASP A 138 8.25 -9.99 -9.22
N LEU A 139 7.17 -9.32 -9.63
CA LEU A 139 6.17 -8.68 -8.77
C LEU A 139 6.70 -7.55 -7.89
N LYS A 140 7.92 -7.04 -8.12
CA LYS A 140 8.37 -5.81 -7.47
C LYS A 140 7.54 -4.63 -7.95
N MET A 141 7.38 -3.64 -7.08
CA MET A 141 6.64 -2.41 -7.38
C MET A 141 7.08 -1.76 -8.70
N ALA A 142 8.39 -1.51 -8.88
CA ALA A 142 8.93 -0.95 -10.13
C ALA A 142 8.61 -1.79 -11.38
N THR A 143 8.66 -3.12 -11.27
CA THR A 143 8.36 -4.04 -12.38
C THR A 143 6.88 -3.97 -12.75
N LEU A 144 5.99 -3.97 -11.74
CA LEU A 144 4.54 -3.84 -11.92
C LEU A 144 4.16 -2.49 -12.53
N ALA A 145 4.72 -1.40 -12.00
CA ALA A 145 4.48 -0.06 -12.51
C ALA A 145 4.93 0.10 -13.97
N THR A 146 6.08 -0.49 -14.32
CA THR A 146 6.55 -0.54 -15.71
C THR A 146 5.62 -1.35 -16.60
N TYR A 147 5.19 -2.54 -16.13
CA TYR A 147 4.31 -3.43 -16.87
C TYR A 147 2.97 -2.76 -17.25
N PHE A 148 2.40 -1.96 -16.35
CA PHE A 148 1.14 -1.25 -16.58
C PHE A 148 1.32 0.15 -17.17
N GLY A 149 2.55 0.63 -17.40
CA GLY A 149 2.79 1.99 -17.89
C GLY A 149 2.43 3.09 -16.90
N ILE A 150 2.41 2.79 -15.59
CA ILE A 150 2.08 3.76 -14.52
C ILE A 150 3.22 4.78 -14.33
N GLY A 151 4.46 4.36 -14.57
CA GLY A 151 5.64 5.21 -14.46
C GLY A 151 6.79 4.54 -13.71
N LYS A 152 7.88 5.29 -13.50
CA LYS A 152 9.06 4.82 -12.76
C LYS A 152 8.85 5.02 -11.26
N GLN A 153 9.16 4.00 -10.46
CA GLN A 153 9.20 4.10 -9.00
C GLN A 153 10.25 5.13 -8.57
N LYS A 154 9.87 6.03 -7.65
CA LYS A 154 10.71 7.16 -7.24
C LYS A 154 11.48 6.89 -5.95
N HIS A 155 11.12 5.84 -5.20
CA HIS A 155 11.67 5.58 -3.85
C HIS A 155 11.40 6.77 -2.93
N ARG A 156 10.11 7.10 -2.86
CA ARG A 156 9.53 8.17 -2.05
C ARG A 156 8.25 7.63 -1.47
N SER A 157 8.15 7.59 -0.14
CA SER A 157 7.11 6.82 0.53
C SER A 157 5.69 7.20 0.10
N LEU A 158 5.40 8.50 -0.03
CA LEU A 158 4.07 8.92 -0.45
C LEU A 158 3.74 8.55 -1.91
N ASP A 159 4.71 8.71 -2.81
CA ASP A 159 4.55 8.37 -4.22
C ASP A 159 4.42 6.85 -4.40
N ASP A 160 5.15 6.07 -3.62
CA ASP A 160 5.12 4.61 -3.68
C ASP A 160 3.84 4.04 -3.05
N ALA A 161 3.29 4.68 -2.01
CA ALA A 161 1.95 4.37 -1.49
C ALA A 161 0.85 4.60 -2.54
N ARG A 162 0.92 5.70 -3.30
CA ARG A 162 0.00 5.96 -4.44
C ARG A 162 0.20 4.96 -5.57
N MET A 163 1.45 4.67 -5.92
CA MET A 163 1.78 3.68 -6.94
C MET A 163 1.20 2.31 -6.60
N ASN A 164 1.26 1.90 -5.34
CA ASN A 164 0.68 0.65 -4.88
C ASN A 164 -0.83 0.57 -5.10
N LEU A 165 -1.58 1.65 -4.79
CA LEU A 165 -3.01 1.72 -5.07
C LEU A 165 -3.30 1.55 -6.57
N GLU A 166 -2.55 2.25 -7.42
CA GLU A 166 -2.73 2.17 -8.88
C GLU A 166 -2.38 0.78 -9.43
N VAL A 167 -1.29 0.16 -8.96
CA VAL A 167 -0.93 -1.20 -9.32
C VAL A 167 -2.03 -2.19 -8.95
N LEU A 168 -2.59 -2.10 -7.73
CA LEU A 168 -3.71 -2.96 -7.33
C LEU A 168 -4.95 -2.77 -8.19
N LYS A 169 -5.30 -1.53 -8.54
CA LYS A 169 -6.43 -1.25 -9.45
C LYS A 169 -6.25 -1.93 -10.81
N HIS A 170 -5.04 -1.84 -11.38
CA HIS A 170 -4.73 -2.45 -12.67
C HIS A 170 -4.76 -3.98 -12.59
N CYS A 171 -4.08 -4.58 -11.61
CA CYS A 171 -4.08 -6.02 -11.40
C CYS A 171 -5.50 -6.57 -11.19
N ALA A 172 -6.30 -5.93 -10.33
CA ALA A 172 -7.68 -6.34 -10.07
C ALA A 172 -8.54 -6.26 -11.33
N THR A 173 -8.38 -5.22 -12.14
CA THR A 173 -9.11 -5.05 -13.41
C THR A 173 -8.74 -6.13 -14.42
N VAL A 174 -7.45 -6.44 -14.56
CA VAL A 174 -6.99 -7.53 -15.44
C VAL A 174 -7.59 -8.87 -15.00
N LEU A 175 -7.50 -9.19 -13.71
CA LEU A 175 -8.06 -10.43 -13.16
C LEU A 175 -9.58 -10.53 -13.37
N LEU A 176 -10.31 -9.42 -13.19
CA LEU A 176 -11.74 -9.35 -13.44
C LEU A 176 -12.07 -9.64 -14.92
N LEU A 177 -11.38 -8.96 -15.84
CA LEU A 177 -11.61 -9.12 -17.27
C LEU A 177 -11.33 -10.55 -17.74
N GLU A 178 -10.19 -11.11 -17.36
CA GLU A 178 -9.84 -12.49 -17.69
C GLU A 178 -10.83 -13.51 -17.12
N SER A 179 -11.32 -13.28 -15.89
CA SER A 179 -12.33 -14.16 -15.28
C SER A 179 -13.67 -14.13 -16.03
N SER A 180 -13.94 -13.06 -16.79
CA SER A 180 -15.17 -12.89 -17.56
C SER A 180 -15.15 -13.70 -18.86
N LEU A 181 -13.99 -13.81 -19.52
CA LEU A 181 -13.82 -14.60 -20.74
C LEU A 181 -12.50 -15.41 -20.73
N PRO A 182 -12.38 -16.44 -19.87
CA PRO A 182 -11.10 -17.14 -19.68
C PRO A 182 -10.55 -17.77 -20.96
N HIS A 183 -11.41 -18.33 -21.81
CA HIS A 183 -10.98 -19.01 -23.04
C HIS A 183 -10.40 -18.04 -24.08
N VAL A 184 -10.81 -16.78 -24.06
CA VAL A 184 -10.33 -15.74 -25.00
C VAL A 184 -9.07 -15.07 -24.47
N LEU A 185 -9.07 -14.74 -23.17
CA LEU A 185 -8.04 -13.88 -22.57
C LEU A 185 -6.88 -14.67 -21.95
N CYS A 186 -7.11 -15.90 -21.45
CA CYS A 186 -6.05 -16.74 -20.88
C CYS A 186 -5.36 -17.67 -21.90
N GLY A 187 -5.90 -17.80 -23.13
CA GLY A 187 -5.47 -18.75 -24.15
C GLY A 187 -4.05 -18.58 -24.72
N ARG A 188 -3.32 -17.51 -24.37
CA ARG A 188 -1.95 -17.24 -24.85
C ARG A 188 -0.84 -17.48 -23.83
N HIS A 189 -1.16 -17.65 -22.55
CA HIS A 189 -0.13 -17.74 -21.50
C HIS A 189 0.31 -19.17 -21.15
N GLN A 190 -0.49 -20.19 -21.48
CA GLN A 190 -0.16 -21.59 -21.17
C GLN A 190 0.63 -22.32 -22.27
N SER A 191 0.59 -21.83 -23.53
CA SER A 191 1.20 -22.52 -24.67
C SER A 191 2.72 -22.40 -24.78
N ARG A 192 3.39 -21.63 -23.91
CA ARG A 192 4.87 -21.54 -23.89
C ARG A 192 5.56 -22.48 -22.92
N GLN A 193 4.82 -23.25 -22.12
CA GLN A 193 5.39 -24.12 -21.07
C GLN A 193 5.31 -25.62 -21.39
N ALA A 194 4.71 -26.00 -22.53
CA ALA A 194 4.48 -27.40 -22.89
C ALA A 194 5.45 -27.99 -23.95
N ASP A 195 6.35 -27.19 -24.55
CA ASP A 195 7.25 -27.65 -25.62
C ASP A 195 8.65 -28.11 -25.15
N GLY A 196 8.81 -28.39 -23.85
CA GLY A 196 10.08 -28.83 -23.25
C GLY A 196 10.22 -30.34 -23.01
N ALA A 197 9.32 -31.17 -23.53
CA ALA A 197 9.41 -32.63 -23.36
C ALA A 197 10.40 -33.23 -24.37
N VAL A 198 11.68 -33.23 -23.99
CA VAL A 198 12.76 -33.93 -24.70
C VAL A 198 12.47 -35.44 -24.69
N VAL A 199 12.04 -35.96 -25.83
CA VAL A 199 11.98 -37.39 -26.13
C VAL A 199 13.42 -37.91 -26.13
N THR A 200 13.74 -38.75 -25.14
CA THR A 200 15.03 -39.42 -25.04
C THR A 200 15.00 -40.70 -25.86
N THR A 201 15.57 -40.70 -27.07
CA THR A 201 15.90 -41.93 -27.80
C THR A 201 17.42 -42.14 -27.82
N ARG A 202 17.82 -43.31 -27.30
CA ARG A 202 19.20 -43.79 -27.14
C ARG A 202 19.83 -44.24 -28.47
N ARG A 203 21.16 -44.00 -28.57
CA ARG A 203 22.23 -44.75 -29.28
C ARG A 203 22.24 -44.64 -30.82
N MET A 204 23.36 -44.46 -31.54
CA MET A 204 24.74 -44.96 -31.42
C MET A 204 25.79 -44.00 -32.05
N ALA A 205 27.06 -44.29 -31.77
CA ALA A 205 28.31 -43.60 -32.13
C ALA A 205 28.64 -43.46 -33.64
N ALA A 206 29.39 -42.42 -34.00
CA ALA A 206 30.71 -42.52 -34.66
C ALA A 206 31.30 -41.14 -35.07
N GLN A 207 32.61 -41.01 -34.80
CA GLN A 207 33.65 -40.30 -35.56
C GLN A 207 33.70 -38.76 -35.62
N GLN A 208 34.79 -38.27 -35.00
CA GLN A 208 35.38 -36.95 -35.12
C GLN A 208 36.28 -36.87 -36.36
N THR A 209 36.19 -35.78 -37.11
CA THR A 209 37.31 -35.13 -37.85
C THR A 209 36.95 -33.66 -38.14
N PRO A 210 37.84 -32.67 -37.91
CA PRO A 210 37.64 -31.25 -38.27
C PRO A 210 38.35 -30.91 -39.59
N PRO A 211 37.95 -29.85 -40.34
CA PRO A 211 38.71 -28.56 -40.35
C PRO A 211 37.84 -27.36 -40.84
N PRO A 212 38.38 -26.23 -41.36
CA PRO A 212 39.36 -25.28 -40.82
C PRO A 212 38.78 -23.86 -40.65
N LYS A 213 39.60 -22.96 -40.10
CA LYS A 213 39.40 -21.51 -40.01
C LYS A 213 39.49 -20.85 -41.40
N HIS A 214 38.70 -19.81 -41.68
CA HIS A 214 39.12 -18.60 -42.39
C HIS A 214 38.10 -17.46 -42.25
N GLU A 215 38.61 -16.28 -42.56
CA GLU A 215 38.28 -14.92 -42.13
C GLU A 215 37.00 -14.28 -42.69
N VAL A 216 36.52 -13.31 -41.91
CA VAL A 216 36.13 -11.94 -42.27
C VAL A 216 35.40 -11.73 -43.61
N HIS A 217 34.12 -11.38 -43.53
CA HIS A 217 33.62 -10.23 -44.31
C HIS A 217 32.45 -9.49 -43.65
N GLN A 218 32.50 -8.18 -43.84
CA GLN A 218 31.65 -7.12 -43.33
C GLN A 218 30.25 -7.17 -43.94
N HIS A 219 29.20 -6.94 -43.16
CA HIS A 219 27.93 -6.42 -43.68
C HIS A 219 27.26 -5.40 -42.75
N ARG A 220 26.81 -4.31 -43.39
CA ARG A 220 26.04 -3.18 -42.87
C ARG A 220 24.79 -3.61 -42.08
N PRO A 221 24.34 -2.83 -41.08
CA PRO A 221 23.05 -3.07 -40.44
C PRO A 221 21.89 -2.55 -41.32
N GLY A 222 20.90 -3.42 -41.53
CA GLY A 222 19.59 -3.09 -42.05
C GLY A 222 18.72 -2.37 -41.02
N VAL A 223 17.82 -1.56 -41.55
CA VAL A 223 16.97 -0.55 -40.91
C VAL A 223 15.99 -1.15 -39.89
N LEU A 224 15.95 -0.54 -38.70
CA LEU A 224 14.96 -0.76 -37.65
C LEU A 224 13.69 0.06 -37.94
N THR A 225 12.59 -0.58 -38.35
CA THR A 225 11.27 0.05 -38.41
C THR A 225 10.65 0.09 -37.01
N LYS A 226 10.73 1.27 -36.37
CA LYS A 226 9.96 1.60 -35.16
C LYS A 226 8.49 1.76 -35.52
N LEU A 227 7.61 1.03 -34.83
CA LEU A 227 6.18 1.33 -34.76
C LEU A 227 5.99 2.64 -33.96
N PRO A 228 5.05 3.52 -34.34
CA PRO A 228 4.82 4.78 -33.64
C PRO A 228 4.06 4.56 -32.33
N PRO A 229 4.34 5.33 -31.26
CA PRO A 229 3.54 5.30 -30.05
C PRO A 229 2.20 6.02 -30.24
N PHE A 230 1.15 5.44 -29.68
CA PHE A 230 -0.17 6.06 -29.53
C PHE A 230 -0.07 7.33 -28.67
N THR A 231 -0.48 8.47 -29.24
CA THR A 231 -0.64 9.74 -28.51
C THR A 231 -2.04 9.83 -27.90
N PRO A 232 -2.20 10.06 -26.58
CA PRO A 232 -3.48 10.44 -26.01
C PRO A 232 -3.84 11.86 -26.43
N VAL A 233 -5.10 12.06 -26.85
CA VAL A 233 -5.67 13.39 -27.10
C VAL A 233 -5.90 14.08 -25.76
N HIS A 234 -5.16 15.15 -25.49
CA HIS A 234 -5.44 16.06 -24.39
C HIS A 234 -6.54 17.03 -24.81
N ASP A 235 -7.69 16.96 -24.12
CA ASP A 235 -8.68 18.03 -24.17
C ASP A 235 -8.23 19.24 -23.34
N ARG A 236 -8.48 20.40 -23.93
CA ARG A 236 -8.06 21.73 -23.52
C ARG A 236 -8.62 22.15 -22.16
N ALA A 237 -7.77 22.85 -21.42
CA ALA A 237 -8.09 23.66 -20.25
C ALA A 237 -9.11 24.77 -20.57
N ALA A 238 -10.06 25.00 -19.66
CA ALA A 238 -10.81 26.24 -19.55
C ALA A 238 -10.39 26.98 -18.28
N THR A 239 -10.08 28.25 -18.48
CA THR A 239 -9.54 29.25 -17.57
C THR A 239 -10.51 29.73 -16.48
N ALA A 240 -9.91 30.21 -15.39
CA ALA A 240 -10.51 30.81 -14.21
C ALA A 240 -11.37 32.06 -14.45
N THR A 241 -12.27 32.36 -13.51
CA THR A 241 -12.75 33.73 -13.26
C THR A 241 -13.08 33.93 -11.79
N ALA A 242 -12.82 35.16 -11.32
CA ALA A 242 -12.61 35.58 -9.94
C ALA A 242 -13.89 35.85 -9.11
N ALA A 243 -13.67 35.98 -7.81
CA ALA A 243 -14.60 36.49 -6.79
C ALA A 243 -14.94 37.99 -6.95
N PRO A 244 -15.90 38.50 -6.16
CA PRO A 244 -15.52 39.57 -5.23
C PRO A 244 -16.05 39.40 -3.79
N ALA A 245 -15.39 40.11 -2.88
CA ALA A 245 -15.61 40.19 -1.45
C ALA A 245 -16.58 41.31 -1.05
N HIS A 246 -17.24 41.17 0.11
CA HIS A 246 -17.61 42.20 1.11
C HIS A 246 -18.21 41.45 2.33
N ALA A 247 -17.60 41.37 3.51
CA ALA A 247 -17.33 42.36 4.57
C ALA A 247 -18.38 42.31 5.73
N ALA A 248 -17.83 42.32 6.97
CA ALA A 248 -18.41 42.65 8.27
C ALA A 248 -19.00 41.53 9.18
N THR A 249 -18.22 41.22 10.22
CA THR A 249 -18.56 40.65 11.54
C THR A 249 -19.46 41.62 12.35
N PRO A 250 -20.25 41.16 13.35
CA PRO A 250 -19.69 40.90 14.70
C PRO A 250 -20.31 39.70 15.46
N THR A 251 -19.50 39.07 16.31
CA THR A 251 -19.90 38.27 17.50
C THR A 251 -19.90 39.20 18.73
N PRO A 252 -20.43 38.84 19.93
CA PRO A 252 -20.66 37.49 20.46
C PRO A 252 -21.97 37.29 21.27
N THR A 253 -22.32 36.04 21.59
CA THR A 253 -22.75 35.54 22.92
C THR A 253 -23.39 34.14 22.83
N THR A 254 -22.96 33.24 23.71
CA THR A 254 -23.62 31.96 24.09
C THR A 254 -23.40 31.81 25.61
N PRO A 255 -24.12 30.93 26.36
CA PRO A 255 -25.21 30.03 25.98
C PRO A 255 -26.42 30.04 26.95
N CYS A 256 -27.63 29.79 26.45
CA CYS A 256 -28.80 29.57 27.31
C CYS A 256 -29.18 28.08 27.33
N GLY A 257 -28.93 27.44 28.48
CA GLY A 257 -29.42 26.10 28.81
C GLY A 257 -30.92 26.10 29.13
N LYS A 258 -31.57 24.98 28.81
CA LYS A 258 -33.01 24.71 29.04
C LYS A 258 -33.39 24.94 30.51
N ARG A 259 -34.42 25.75 30.74
CA ARG A 259 -35.09 25.96 32.04
C ARG A 259 -36.54 25.49 31.94
N ASN A 260 -37.08 24.89 33.00
CA ASN A 260 -38.50 24.54 33.09
C ASN A 260 -39.35 25.76 33.50
N SER A 261 -40.67 25.65 33.33
CA SER A 261 -41.66 26.74 33.41
C SER A 261 -41.84 27.40 34.79
N LEU A 262 -40.98 27.13 35.78
CA LEU A 262 -41.04 27.74 37.12
C LEU A 262 -39.64 28.12 37.70
N GLY A 263 -38.59 28.20 36.87
CA GLY A 263 -37.40 29.02 37.18
C GLY A 263 -36.55 28.66 38.40
N LYS A 264 -36.55 27.41 38.90
CA LYS A 264 -35.67 26.96 40.00
C LYS A 264 -34.57 25.99 39.55
N VAL A 265 -33.35 26.25 40.01
CA VAL A 265 -32.17 25.38 39.90
C VAL A 265 -32.28 24.28 40.95
N VAL A 266 -32.28 23.01 40.54
CA VAL A 266 -32.21 21.87 41.47
C VAL A 266 -30.87 21.19 41.30
N ALA A 267 -30.11 21.15 42.39
CA ALA A 267 -28.87 20.42 42.51
C ALA A 267 -29.09 19.10 43.25
N ARG A 268 -28.26 18.12 42.87
CA ARG A 268 -27.61 17.10 43.73
C ARG A 268 -28.46 15.87 44.11
N ALA A 269 -27.93 14.67 43.83
CA ALA A 269 -27.34 13.81 44.87
C ALA A 269 -26.80 12.47 44.33
N VAL A 270 -25.71 12.07 44.98
CA VAL A 270 -24.99 10.80 44.93
C VAL A 270 -25.74 9.77 45.78
N THR A 271 -25.75 8.51 45.37
CA THR A 271 -25.85 7.36 46.30
C THR A 271 -25.04 6.18 45.78
N ALA A 272 -24.10 5.74 46.60
CA ALA A 272 -23.41 4.45 46.52
C ALA A 272 -24.30 3.35 47.11
N THR A 273 -24.23 2.11 46.60
CA THR A 273 -24.50 0.90 47.40
C THR A 273 -23.71 -0.29 46.85
N THR A 274 -23.26 -1.10 47.80
CA THR A 274 -22.34 -2.24 47.85
C THR A 274 -22.76 -3.53 47.14
N ALA A 275 -21.76 -4.39 46.89
CA ALA A 275 -21.81 -5.75 46.33
C ALA A 275 -22.55 -6.79 47.21
N PRO A 276 -22.73 -8.05 46.74
CA PRO A 276 -21.67 -9.06 46.93
C PRO A 276 -21.47 -10.08 45.77
N LEU A 277 -20.41 -10.88 45.92
CA LEU A 277 -19.89 -11.92 45.02
C LEU A 277 -20.84 -13.12 44.79
N SER A 278 -20.74 -13.74 43.61
CA SER A 278 -20.75 -15.21 43.50
C SER A 278 -20.03 -15.69 42.24
N SER A 279 -19.10 -16.60 42.45
CA SER A 279 -18.30 -17.36 41.49
C SER A 279 -19.11 -18.35 40.64
N SER A 280 -18.80 -18.44 39.35
CA SER A 280 -19.06 -19.66 38.57
C SER A 280 -18.01 -19.85 37.48
N ASN A 281 -17.28 -20.96 37.58
CA ASN A 281 -16.35 -21.49 36.60
C ASN A 281 -17.00 -21.66 35.22
N SER A 282 -16.35 -21.19 34.16
CA SER A 282 -16.59 -21.70 32.80
C SER A 282 -15.26 -21.90 32.08
N THR A 283 -14.98 -23.15 31.77
CA THR A 283 -13.91 -23.70 30.93
C THR A 283 -13.86 -23.00 29.58
N SER A 284 -12.81 -22.21 29.33
CA SER A 284 -12.53 -21.62 28.01
C SER A 284 -11.72 -22.58 27.17
N THR A 285 -12.37 -23.23 26.20
CA THR A 285 -11.69 -23.92 25.11
C THR A 285 -11.06 -22.90 24.18
N ASN A 286 -9.74 -22.86 24.17
CA ASN A 286 -8.91 -21.98 23.35
C ASN A 286 -9.04 -22.37 21.86
N ARG A 287 -9.98 -21.77 21.13
CA ARG A 287 -10.00 -21.79 19.66
C ARG A 287 -9.41 -20.48 19.15
N ARG A 288 -8.18 -20.56 18.62
CA ARG A 288 -7.59 -19.52 17.76
C ARG A 288 -8.56 -19.18 16.62
N PRO A 289 -8.82 -17.91 16.32
CA PRO A 289 -9.48 -17.56 15.07
C PRO A 289 -8.50 -17.84 13.93
N VAL A 290 -8.81 -18.85 13.13
CA VAL A 290 -8.20 -19.03 11.81
C VAL A 290 -8.73 -17.90 10.95
N THR A 291 -7.85 -16.95 10.58
CA THR A 291 -8.13 -15.96 9.54
C THR A 291 -8.38 -16.72 8.24
N ALA A 292 -9.64 -16.89 7.89
CA ALA A 292 -10.04 -17.41 6.59
C ALA A 292 -9.77 -16.31 5.55
N THR A 293 -8.56 -16.29 4.99
CA THR A 293 -8.27 -15.55 3.78
C THR A 293 -9.16 -16.10 2.67
N THR A 294 -10.24 -15.40 2.37
CA THR A 294 -11.13 -15.77 1.28
C THR A 294 -10.39 -15.47 -0.02
N PRO A 295 -10.11 -16.45 -0.89
CA PRO A 295 -9.38 -16.21 -2.14
C PRO A 295 -10.12 -15.18 -2.99
N PHE A 296 -9.41 -14.34 -3.73
CA PHE A 296 -10.01 -13.26 -4.53
C PHE A 296 -11.00 -13.81 -5.58
N HIS A 297 -10.75 -15.04 -6.05
CA HIS A 297 -11.70 -15.77 -6.90
C HIS A 297 -13.10 -15.97 -6.27
N MET A 298 -13.21 -16.08 -4.93
CA MET A 298 -14.49 -16.19 -4.22
C MET A 298 -15.21 -14.83 -4.08
N ILE A 299 -14.44 -13.72 -4.01
CA ILE A 299 -14.98 -12.35 -4.06
C ILE A 299 -15.60 -12.10 -5.44
N LEU A 300 -14.93 -12.55 -6.51
CA LEU A 300 -15.43 -12.44 -7.89
C LEU A 300 -16.58 -13.42 -8.22
N ARG A 301 -16.72 -14.54 -7.49
CA ARG A 301 -17.87 -15.45 -7.67
C ARG A 301 -19.20 -14.83 -7.23
N HIS A 302 -19.22 -13.95 -6.23
CA HIS A 302 -20.43 -13.24 -5.83
C HIS A 302 -20.86 -12.19 -6.88
N SER A 303 -19.94 -11.73 -7.73
CA SER A 303 -20.21 -10.78 -8.82
C SER A 303 -20.89 -11.40 -10.05
N ARG A 304 -20.98 -12.74 -10.14
CA ARG A 304 -21.66 -13.44 -11.25
C ARG A 304 -23.17 -13.21 -11.28
N ALA A 305 -23.75 -12.57 -10.26
CA ALA A 305 -25.16 -12.17 -10.24
C ALA A 305 -25.45 -10.83 -10.96
N ILE A 306 -24.43 -10.07 -11.37
CA ILE A 306 -24.60 -8.70 -11.91
C ILE A 306 -24.64 -8.68 -13.46
N LEU A 307 -24.24 -9.76 -14.12
CA LEU A 307 -24.20 -9.86 -15.59
C LEU A 307 -25.10 -10.99 -16.15
N ARG A 308 -26.21 -11.29 -15.47
CA ARG A 308 -27.29 -12.11 -16.03
C ARG A 308 -28.57 -11.31 -16.11
#